data_AF-A0A961VJ58-F1
#
_entry.id   AF-A0A961VJ58-F1
#
_cell.length_a   1.000
_cell.length_b   1.000
_cell.length_c   1.000
_cell.angle_alpha   90.00
_cell.angle_beta   90.00
_cell.angle_gamma   90.00
#
_symmetry.space_group_name_H-M   'P 1'
#
loop_
_entity.id
_entity.type
_entity.pdbx_description
1 polymer ?
#
loop_
_entity_poly.entity_id
_entity_poly.type
_entity_poly.pdbx_seq_one_letter_code
_entity_poly.pdbx_strand_id
1 'polypeptide(L)'
;MAVDREEGNQFVVKNPFRIERFGGSSSYVWYGMRFGTWARLLASGGFDITLNCLPRILGVTLATPLNSALHRASQLAHGGRIRETRVQPPVFIIGHWRTGTTLLHELLDCDPRFAAPTTFQCMFPESFLMTQRLVRPWIKRLLPATRPFDNMSFGPDRPQEDEFALLNTGMRTPYRTL
;
A
#
# COMPACT_ATOMS: atom_id res chain seq x y z
N MET A 1 -11.37 -31.28 45.44
CA MET A 1 -12.52 -31.53 44.56
C MET A 1 -12.43 -30.47 43.46
N ALA A 2 -11.54 -30.58 42.48
CA ALA A 2 -11.38 -31.63 41.48
C ALA A 2 -12.57 -31.66 40.50
N VAL A 3 -12.21 -31.46 39.21
CA VAL A 3 -12.93 -31.86 37.99
C VAL A 3 -14.10 -30.92 37.64
N ASP A 4 -14.15 -30.24 36.49
CA ASP A 4 -13.73 -30.73 35.17
C ASP A 4 -13.07 -29.67 34.27
N ARG A 5 -11.91 -30.06 33.74
CA ARG A 5 -11.32 -29.55 32.50
C ARG A 5 -11.65 -30.60 31.45
N GLU A 6 -12.60 -30.32 30.56
CA GLU A 6 -12.68 -30.95 29.24
C GLU A 6 -13.18 -29.87 28.27
N GLU A 7 -12.28 -29.30 27.47
CA GLU A 7 -11.92 -29.81 26.13
C GLU A 7 -12.92 -29.34 25.07
N GLY A 8 -12.41 -28.56 24.10
CA GLY A 8 -13.20 -28.12 22.97
C GLY A 8 -12.75 -26.87 22.24
N ASN A 9 -11.69 -26.16 22.67
CA ASN A 9 -11.07 -25.14 21.81
C ASN A 9 -9.93 -25.75 21.00
N GLN A 10 -10.29 -26.66 20.10
CA GLN A 10 -9.36 -27.19 19.11
C GLN A 10 -9.81 -26.77 17.72
N PHE A 11 -9.52 -25.52 17.35
CA PHE A 11 -9.44 -25.14 15.95
C PHE A 11 -7.97 -25.10 15.53
N VAL A 12 -7.32 -26.27 15.54
CA VAL A 12 -6.07 -26.45 14.78
C VAL A 12 -6.44 -27.11 13.47
N VAL A 13 -6.78 -26.27 12.49
CA VAL A 13 -6.64 -26.62 11.09
C VAL A 13 -5.65 -25.63 10.52
N LYS A 14 -4.37 -26.02 10.43
CA LYS A 14 -3.28 -25.28 9.74
C LYS A 14 -3.44 -25.32 8.20
N ASN A 15 -4.70 -25.34 7.75
CA ASN A 15 -5.23 -25.20 6.40
C ASN A 15 -5.03 -26.41 5.46
N PRO A 16 -6.10 -27.09 4.99
CA PRO A 16 -5.99 -27.86 3.75
C PRO A 16 -6.47 -27.09 2.50
N PHE A 17 -7.45 -26.17 2.57
CA PHE A 17 -7.90 -25.34 1.42
C PHE A 17 -8.60 -23.99 1.77
N ARG A 18 -8.34 -23.43 2.96
CA ARG A 18 -9.05 -22.35 3.65
C ARG A 18 -9.58 -21.25 2.73
N ILE A 19 -10.89 -21.01 2.85
CA ILE A 19 -11.65 -19.89 2.31
C ILE A 19 -12.54 -19.39 3.45
N GLU A 20 -12.29 -18.22 4.02
CA GLU A 20 -13.33 -17.34 4.59
C GLU A 20 -12.94 -15.86 4.51
N ARG A 21 -13.98 -15.03 4.41
CA ARG A 21 -14.09 -13.74 3.70
C ARG A 21 -14.17 -12.53 4.66
N PHE A 22 -14.07 -11.33 4.05
CA PHE A 22 -14.71 -10.02 4.34
C PHE A 22 -13.70 -8.88 4.33
N GLY A 23 -13.69 -8.14 3.22
CA GLY A 23 -12.70 -7.11 2.89
C GLY A 23 -12.51 -7.11 1.38
N GLY A 24 -12.76 -5.97 0.73
CA GLY A 24 -12.92 -5.86 -0.72
C GLY A 24 -11.74 -6.38 -1.56
N SER A 25 -12.00 -6.54 -2.85
CA SER A 25 -11.14 -7.03 -3.93
C SER A 25 -9.82 -6.27 -4.18
N SER A 26 -9.40 -5.36 -3.30
CA SER A 26 -8.32 -4.40 -3.51
C SER A 26 -6.94 -4.99 -3.33
N SER A 27 -6.55 -5.84 -4.27
CA SER A 27 -5.16 -6.27 -4.45
C SER A 27 -4.18 -5.16 -4.80
N TYR A 28 -4.68 -4.02 -5.25
CA TYR A 28 -3.89 -2.96 -5.86
C TYR A 28 -2.83 -2.38 -4.92
N VAL A 29 -3.07 -2.42 -3.60
CA VAL A 29 -2.20 -1.79 -2.60
C VAL A 29 -0.81 -2.43 -2.51
N TRP A 30 -0.65 -3.69 -2.91
CA TRP A 30 0.64 -4.41 -2.85
C TRP A 30 1.44 -4.36 -4.15
N TYR A 31 0.86 -3.86 -5.24
CA TYR A 31 1.53 -3.79 -6.54
C TYR A 31 2.69 -2.78 -6.57
N GLY A 32 2.85 -1.94 -5.56
CA GLY A 32 3.99 -1.03 -5.41
C GLY A 32 5.24 -1.65 -4.80
N MET A 33 5.14 -2.86 -4.25
CA MET A 33 6.23 -3.47 -3.49
C MET A 33 7.40 -3.86 -4.39
N ARG A 34 8.61 -3.74 -3.84
CA ARG A 34 9.80 -4.44 -4.36
C ARG A 34 9.71 -5.93 -4.01
N PHE A 35 10.40 -6.76 -4.79
CA PHE A 35 10.42 -8.21 -4.61
C PHE A 35 10.86 -8.62 -3.20
N GLY A 36 11.92 -8.00 -2.67
CA GLY A 36 12.39 -8.28 -1.31
C GLY A 36 11.41 -7.87 -0.20
N THR A 37 10.60 -6.84 -0.43
CA THR A 37 9.54 -6.44 0.52
C THR A 37 8.37 -7.42 0.46
N TRP A 38 7.94 -7.79 -0.74
CA TRP A 38 6.90 -8.78 -0.97
C TRP A 38 7.26 -10.15 -0.38
N ALA A 39 8.48 -10.65 -0.65
CA ALA A 39 8.96 -11.92 -0.11
C ALA A 39 9.00 -11.92 1.42
N ARG A 40 9.44 -10.82 2.05
CA ARG A 40 9.42 -10.68 3.52
C ARG A 40 8.01 -10.62 4.08
N LEU A 41 7.07 -9.99 3.37
CA LEU A 41 5.67 -9.97 3.76
C LEU A 41 5.09 -11.39 3.78
N LEU A 42 5.25 -12.14 2.69
CA LEU A 42 4.82 -13.54 2.60
C LEU A 42 5.47 -14.42 3.68
N ALA A 43 6.78 -14.28 3.89
CA ALA A 43 7.50 -15.00 4.92
C ALA A 43 7.02 -14.65 6.34
N SER A 44 6.65 -13.40 6.61
CA SER A 44 6.12 -12.98 7.91
C SER A 44 4.73 -13.55 8.23
N GLY A 45 3.95 -13.89 7.19
CA GLY A 45 2.71 -14.65 7.32
C GLY A 45 2.90 -16.16 7.25
N GLY A 46 4.14 -16.67 7.27
CA GLY A 46 4.43 -18.10 7.17
C GLY A 46 4.00 -18.73 5.84
N PHE A 47 3.82 -17.92 4.79
CA PHE A 47 3.23 -18.35 3.51
C PHE A 47 1.85 -19.01 3.65
N ASP A 48 1.07 -18.64 4.67
CA ASP A 48 -0.32 -19.09 4.82
C ASP A 48 -1.19 -18.42 3.75
N ILE A 49 -1.25 -19.05 2.58
CA ILE A 49 -1.91 -18.55 1.38
C ILE A 49 -3.20 -19.32 1.14
N THR A 50 -4.30 -18.56 1.01
CA THR A 50 -5.59 -19.08 0.58
C THR A 50 -5.62 -19.28 -0.95
N LEU A 51 -6.12 -20.43 -1.44
CA LEU A 51 -6.17 -20.74 -2.88
C LEU A 51 -6.92 -19.68 -3.70
N ASN A 52 -8.00 -19.11 -3.16
CA ASN A 52 -8.77 -18.06 -3.82
C ASN A 52 -7.97 -16.76 -4.02
N CYS A 53 -6.87 -16.58 -3.30
CA CYS A 53 -5.97 -15.44 -3.44
C CYS A 53 -4.82 -15.72 -4.42
N LEU A 54 -4.68 -16.94 -4.95
CA LEU A 54 -3.57 -17.30 -5.83
C LEU A 54 -3.44 -16.39 -7.05
N PRO A 55 -4.49 -16.09 -7.83
CA PRO A 55 -4.35 -15.20 -9.00
C PRO A 55 -3.78 -13.84 -8.62
N ARG A 56 -4.17 -13.33 -7.45
CA ARG A 56 -3.72 -12.05 -6.90
C ARG A 56 -2.25 -12.10 -6.49
N ILE A 57 -1.90 -13.12 -5.70
CA ILE A 57 -0.54 -13.34 -5.21
C ILE A 57 0.41 -13.55 -6.38
N LEU A 58 0.00 -14.33 -7.39
CA LEU A 58 0.75 -14.50 -8.62
C LEU A 58 0.90 -13.17 -9.36
N GLY A 59 -0.17 -12.38 -9.49
CA GLY A 59 -0.13 -11.05 -10.11
C GLY A 59 0.88 -10.10 -9.44
N VAL A 60 0.87 -10.01 -8.12
CA VAL A 60 1.83 -9.20 -7.34
C VAL A 60 3.25 -9.79 -7.48
N THR A 61 3.40 -11.11 -7.37
CA THR A 61 4.69 -11.79 -7.48
C THR A 61 5.33 -11.56 -8.84
N LEU A 62 4.55 -11.54 -9.93
CA LEU A 62 5.03 -11.25 -11.28
C LEU A 62 5.38 -9.77 -11.47
N ALA A 63 4.69 -8.86 -10.79
CA ALA A 63 4.94 -7.41 -10.89
C ALA A 63 6.17 -6.95 -10.08
N THR A 64 6.42 -7.55 -8.91
CA THR A 64 7.45 -7.06 -7.96
C THR A 64 8.91 -7.12 -8.46
N PRO A 65 9.34 -8.06 -9.35
CA PRO A 65 10.66 -8.01 -9.98
C PRO A 65 10.83 -6.78 -10.87
N LEU A 66 9.78 -6.41 -11.63
CA LEU A 66 9.78 -5.21 -12.46
C LEU A 66 9.93 -3.95 -11.60
N ASN A 67 9.19 -3.85 -10.49
CA ASN A 67 9.37 -2.74 -9.53
C ASN A 67 10.79 -2.67 -8.97
N SER A 68 11.42 -3.81 -8.72
CA SER A 68 12.80 -3.87 -8.22
C SER A 68 13.81 -3.42 -9.28
N ALA A 69 13.57 -3.74 -10.55
CA ALA A 69 14.37 -3.24 -11.66
C ALA A 69 14.19 -1.72 -11.85
N LEU A 70 12.95 -1.24 -11.82
CA LEU A 70 12.62 0.19 -11.92
C LEU A 70 13.20 1.00 -10.76
N HIS A 71 13.15 0.46 -9.54
CA HIS A 71 13.78 1.08 -8.38
C HIS A 71 15.28 1.22 -8.59
N ARG A 72 15.98 0.16 -9.05
CA ARG A 72 17.41 0.24 -9.34
C ARG A 72 17.69 1.28 -10.43
N ALA A 73 16.91 1.30 -11.50
CA ALA A 73 17.03 2.32 -12.54
C ALA A 73 16.83 3.74 -12.00
N SER A 74 15.83 3.94 -11.13
CA SER A 74 15.57 5.21 -10.44
C SER A 74 16.74 5.64 -9.56
N GLN A 75 17.31 4.73 -8.77
CA GLN A 75 18.47 5.01 -7.92
C GLN A 75 19.71 5.37 -8.75
N LEU A 76 19.91 4.73 -9.90
CA LEU A 76 21.01 5.06 -10.80
C LEU A 76 20.81 6.43 -11.49
N ALA A 77 19.59 6.74 -11.93
CA ALA A 77 19.30 7.98 -12.66
C ALA A 77 19.14 9.21 -11.73
N HIS A 78 18.63 9.02 -10.53
CA HIS A 78 18.21 10.10 -9.62
C HIS A 78 18.80 10.03 -8.22
N GLY A 79 19.52 8.96 -7.85
CA GLY A 79 20.01 8.76 -6.49
C GLY A 79 20.86 9.89 -5.94
N GLY A 80 21.70 10.51 -6.78
CA GLY A 80 22.46 11.71 -6.38
C GLY A 80 21.55 12.87 -5.98
N ARG A 81 20.60 13.23 -6.85
CA ARG A 81 19.63 14.31 -6.60
C ARG A 81 18.76 14.03 -5.38
N ILE A 82 18.33 12.78 -5.19
CA ILE A 82 17.53 12.37 -4.02
C ILE A 82 18.32 12.63 -2.73
N ARG A 83 19.60 12.26 -2.69
CA ARG A 83 20.47 12.47 -1.51
C ARG A 83 20.76 13.94 -1.22
N GLU A 84 20.80 14.77 -2.26
CA GLU A 84 21.08 16.21 -2.13
C GLU A 84 19.82 17.04 -1.84
N THR A 85 18.63 16.47 -2.08
CA THR A 85 17.35 17.15 -1.82
C THR A 85 17.22 17.49 -0.34
N ARG A 86 17.15 18.78 -0.02
CA ARG A 86 16.84 19.25 1.34
C ARG A 86 15.34 19.24 1.56
N VAL A 87 14.90 18.48 2.55
CA VAL A 87 13.50 18.45 2.98
C VAL A 87 13.24 19.65 3.89
N GLN A 88 12.29 20.51 3.50
CA GLN A 88 11.80 21.60 4.34
C GLN A 88 11.01 21.04 5.53
N PRO A 89 10.92 21.75 6.68
CA PRO A 89 10.14 21.28 7.82
C PRO A 89 8.69 20.93 7.41
N PRO A 90 8.27 19.65 7.51
CA PRO A 90 6.96 19.22 7.06
C PRO A 90 5.87 19.55 8.09
N VAL A 91 4.62 19.67 7.62
CA VAL A 91 3.43 19.73 8.46
C VAL A 91 2.85 18.33 8.55
N PHE A 92 2.64 17.84 9.77
CA PHE A 92 1.98 16.56 10.02
C PHE A 92 0.53 16.77 10.43
N ILE A 93 -0.40 16.07 9.77
CA ILE A 93 -1.81 16.03 10.14
C ILE A 93 -2.04 14.72 10.88
N ILE A 94 -2.41 14.79 12.16
CA ILE A 94 -2.65 13.61 12.99
C ILE A 94 -4.06 13.72 13.57
N GLY A 95 -4.82 12.63 13.51
CA GLY A 95 -6.17 12.60 14.04
C GLY A 95 -6.79 11.22 13.95
N HIS A 96 -7.95 11.05 14.59
CA HIS A 96 -8.72 9.81 14.48
C HIS A 96 -9.41 9.72 13.11
N TRP A 97 -9.77 8.51 12.73
CA TRP A 97 -10.50 8.25 11.50
C TRP A 97 -11.84 8.98 11.55
N ARG A 98 -12.29 9.52 10.41
CA ARG A 98 -13.56 10.27 10.28
C ARG A 98 -13.62 11.60 11.03
N THR A 99 -12.49 12.21 11.39
CA THR A 99 -12.43 13.56 12.00
C THR A 99 -12.25 14.70 10.98
N GLY A 100 -12.33 14.39 9.68
CA GLY A 100 -12.17 15.39 8.62
C GLY A 100 -10.73 15.73 8.24
N THR A 101 -9.75 14.97 8.74
CA THR A 101 -8.32 15.12 8.39
C THR A 101 -8.07 14.99 6.88
N THR A 102 -8.79 14.11 6.18
CA THR A 102 -8.71 13.98 4.72
C THR A 102 -9.12 15.27 4.00
N LEU A 103 -10.19 15.95 4.46
CA LEU A 103 -10.62 17.22 3.88
C LEU A 103 -9.60 18.32 4.15
N LEU A 104 -9.06 18.39 5.37
CA LEU A 104 -7.99 19.32 5.72
C LEU A 104 -6.75 19.11 4.83
N HIS A 105 -6.38 17.85 4.56
CA HIS A 105 -5.26 17.52 3.69
C HIS A 105 -5.48 18.01 2.24
N GLU A 106 -6.67 17.80 1.67
CA GLU A 106 -7.03 18.32 0.33
C GLU A 106 -7.02 19.86 0.30
N LEU A 107 -7.46 20.53 1.36
CA LEU A 107 -7.42 22.00 1.45
C LEU A 107 -5.99 22.55 1.49
N LEU A 108 -5.10 21.90 2.24
CA LEU A 108 -3.68 22.30 2.32
C LEU A 108 -2.94 22.06 1.00
N ASP A 109 -3.26 20.99 0.28
CA ASP A 109 -2.69 20.68 -1.04
C ASP A 109 -3.05 21.73 -2.11
N CYS A 110 -4.13 22.50 -1.91
CA CYS A 110 -4.49 23.60 -2.81
C CYS A 110 -3.53 24.81 -2.69
N ASP A 111 -2.76 24.92 -1.61
CA ASP A 111 -1.81 26.02 -1.42
C ASP A 111 -0.45 25.67 -2.03
N PRO A 112 0.05 26.45 -3.01
CA PRO A 112 1.28 26.15 -3.76
C PRO A 112 2.56 26.17 -2.91
N ARG A 113 2.49 26.63 -1.65
CA ARG A 113 3.61 26.56 -0.70
C ARG A 113 3.82 25.16 -0.16
N PHE A 114 2.80 24.31 -0.21
CA PHE A 114 2.85 22.93 0.25
C PHE A 114 2.91 21.95 -0.92
N ALA A 115 3.38 20.75 -0.63
CA ALA A 115 3.31 19.61 -1.52
C ALA A 115 2.97 18.38 -0.68
N ALA A 116 1.97 17.62 -1.12
CA ALA A 116 1.63 16.34 -0.53
C ALA A 116 2.01 15.18 -1.47
N PRO A 117 2.30 13.99 -0.93
CA PRO A 117 2.48 12.81 -1.78
C PRO A 117 1.15 12.46 -2.45
N THR A 118 1.21 12.22 -3.76
CA THR A 118 0.01 11.87 -4.52
C THR A 118 -0.37 10.40 -4.32
N THR A 119 -1.62 10.06 -4.65
CA THR A 119 -2.10 8.68 -4.66
C THR A 119 -1.18 7.75 -5.45
N PHE A 120 -0.71 8.18 -6.63
CA PHE A 120 0.22 7.38 -7.43
C PHE A 120 1.55 7.15 -6.70
N GLN A 121 2.09 8.18 -6.05
CA GLN A 121 3.36 8.10 -5.32
C GLN A 121 3.25 7.20 -4.10
N CYS A 122 2.15 7.27 -3.34
CA CYS A 122 1.92 6.38 -2.20
C CYS A 122 1.71 4.91 -2.62
N MET A 123 1.13 4.68 -3.80
CA MET A 123 0.94 3.32 -4.32
C MET A 123 2.20 2.74 -4.96
N PHE A 124 3.10 3.56 -5.51
CA PHE A 124 4.31 3.12 -6.19
C PHE A 124 5.56 3.89 -5.71
N PRO A 125 5.86 3.90 -4.39
CA PRO A 125 6.87 4.80 -3.80
C PRO A 125 8.29 4.53 -4.30
N GLU A 126 8.56 3.31 -4.75
CA GLU A 126 9.91 2.87 -5.15
C GLU A 126 10.17 3.05 -6.65
N SER A 127 9.14 3.29 -7.47
CA SER A 127 9.25 3.35 -8.94
C SER A 127 8.67 4.63 -9.56
N PHE A 128 7.99 5.48 -8.80
CA PHE A 128 7.25 6.61 -9.36
C PHE A 128 8.10 7.59 -10.17
N LEU A 129 9.35 7.83 -9.80
CA LEU A 129 10.24 8.74 -10.54
C LEU A 129 10.47 8.30 -11.98
N MET A 130 10.41 6.99 -12.25
CA MET A 130 10.54 6.43 -13.60
C MET A 130 9.20 6.25 -14.30
N THR A 131 8.15 5.91 -13.56
CA THR A 131 6.88 5.43 -14.14
C THR A 131 5.77 6.48 -14.18
N GLN A 132 5.80 7.48 -13.30
CA GLN A 132 4.67 8.41 -13.11
C GLN A 132 4.28 9.12 -14.41
N ARG A 133 5.24 9.57 -15.22
CA ARG A 133 4.92 10.27 -16.49
C ARG A 133 4.27 9.36 -17.53
N LEU A 134 4.61 8.08 -17.55
CA LEU A 134 4.17 7.12 -18.57
C LEU A 134 2.87 6.40 -18.16
N VAL A 135 2.77 6.00 -16.89
CA VAL A 135 1.75 5.09 -16.38
C VAL A 135 0.53 5.82 -15.82
N ARG A 136 0.73 7.03 -15.28
CA ARG A 136 -0.34 7.86 -14.70
C ARG A 136 -1.57 8.06 -15.62
N PRO A 137 -1.44 8.38 -16.92
CA PRO A 137 -2.61 8.58 -17.79
C PRO A 137 -3.48 7.32 -17.91
N TRP A 138 -2.84 6.15 -17.91
CA TRP A 138 -3.54 4.85 -17.96
C TRP A 138 -4.23 4.55 -16.64
N ILE A 139 -3.56 4.77 -15.51
CA ILE A 139 -4.16 4.59 -14.19
C ILE A 139 -5.37 5.52 -13.99
N LYS A 140 -5.29 6.78 -14.44
CA LYS A 140 -6.42 7.70 -14.39
C LYS A 140 -7.67 7.17 -15.09
N ARG A 141 -7.53 6.37 -16.16
CA ARG A 141 -8.65 5.76 -16.89
C ARG A 141 -9.22 4.51 -16.20
N LEU A 142 -8.43 3.85 -15.36
CA LEU A 142 -8.80 2.61 -14.68
C LEU A 142 -9.36 2.83 -13.27
N LEU A 143 -8.97 3.93 -12.61
CA LEU A 143 -9.45 4.24 -11.26
C LEU A 143 -10.87 4.85 -11.30
N PRO A 144 -11.72 4.54 -10.31
CA PRO A 144 -13.00 5.20 -10.16
C PRO A 144 -12.80 6.69 -9.84
N ALA A 145 -13.76 7.53 -10.25
CA ALA A 145 -13.69 8.97 -10.02
C ALA A 145 -13.90 9.36 -8.54
N THR A 146 -14.54 8.49 -7.76
CA THR A 146 -14.79 8.67 -6.32
C THR A 146 -14.37 7.43 -5.54
N ARG A 147 -14.04 7.62 -4.26
CA ARG A 147 -13.68 6.50 -3.39
C ARG A 147 -14.94 5.69 -3.06
N PRO A 148 -14.85 4.36 -2.90
CA PRO A 148 -16.03 3.52 -2.68
C PRO A 148 -16.63 3.63 -1.27
N PHE A 149 -15.89 4.20 -0.32
CA PHE A 149 -16.27 4.27 1.11
C PHE A 149 -16.63 5.69 1.56
N ASP A 150 -16.19 6.72 0.84
CA ASP A 150 -16.68 8.08 0.97
C ASP A 150 -16.76 8.72 -0.41
N ASN A 151 -17.81 9.50 -0.68
CA ASN A 151 -18.06 10.11 -1.99
C ASN A 151 -17.07 11.25 -2.33
N MET A 152 -15.85 11.17 -1.80
CA MET A 152 -14.75 12.08 -2.05
C MET A 152 -14.13 11.77 -3.42
N SER A 153 -13.60 12.81 -4.07
CA SER A 153 -12.87 12.65 -5.32
C SER A 153 -11.67 11.72 -5.14
N PHE A 154 -11.43 10.89 -6.15
CA PHE A 154 -10.29 9.99 -6.20
C PHE A 154 -9.53 10.16 -7.52
N GLY A 155 -8.22 10.03 -7.47
CA GLY A 155 -7.39 10.14 -8.65
C GLY A 155 -5.91 10.04 -8.35
N PRO A 156 -5.08 9.73 -9.37
CA PRO A 156 -3.66 9.48 -9.17
C PRO A 156 -2.86 10.72 -8.70
N ASP A 157 -3.41 11.91 -8.87
CA ASP A 157 -2.79 13.20 -8.50
C ASP A 157 -3.29 13.77 -7.18
N ARG A 158 -4.32 13.16 -6.59
CA ARG A 158 -4.89 13.66 -5.35
C ARG A 158 -3.96 13.36 -4.17
N PRO A 159 -3.90 14.23 -3.16
CA PRO A 159 -3.12 14.00 -1.96
C PRO A 159 -3.58 12.71 -1.28
N GLN A 160 -2.64 11.91 -0.84
CA GLN A 160 -2.90 10.59 -0.26
C GLN A 160 -2.15 10.42 1.05
N GLU A 161 -2.79 9.70 1.98
CA GLU A 161 -2.19 9.32 3.27
C GLU A 161 -0.96 8.43 3.05
N ASP A 162 0.03 8.50 3.95
CA ASP A 162 1.35 7.89 3.75
C ASP A 162 1.38 6.39 4.07
N GLU A 163 0.32 5.84 4.68
CA GLU A 163 0.29 4.47 5.16
C GLU A 163 0.47 3.43 4.05
N PHE A 164 -0.02 3.70 2.84
CA PHE A 164 0.22 2.82 1.68
C PHE A 164 1.68 2.87 1.20
N ALA A 165 2.34 4.02 1.31
CA ALA A 165 3.75 4.14 1.00
C ALA A 165 4.61 3.36 2.01
N LEU A 166 4.26 3.49 3.31
CA LEU A 166 4.88 2.72 4.39
C LEU A 166 4.70 1.22 4.19
N LEU A 167 3.50 0.78 3.80
CA LEU A 167 3.21 -0.61 3.46
C LEU A 167 4.11 -1.09 2.31
N ASN A 168 4.14 -0.36 1.19
CA ASN A 168 4.87 -0.76 -0.02
C ASN A 168 6.40 -0.76 0.13
N THR A 169 6.93 0.08 1.03
CA THR A 169 8.36 0.11 1.38
C THR A 169 8.74 -0.95 2.42
N GLY A 170 7.75 -1.62 3.03
CA GLY A 170 7.95 -2.68 4.03
C GLY A 170 8.15 -2.16 5.45
N MET A 171 7.77 -0.91 5.70
CA MET A 171 7.75 -0.34 7.04
C MET A 171 6.59 -0.93 7.87
N ARG A 172 6.64 -0.72 9.18
CA ARG A 172 5.56 -1.16 10.09
C ARG A 172 4.37 -0.21 9.92
N THR A 173 3.20 -0.77 9.65
CA THR A 173 1.94 -0.05 9.50
C THR A 173 0.79 -0.98 9.90
N PRO A 174 -0.33 -0.45 10.45
CA PRO A 174 -1.53 -1.25 10.73
C PRO A 174 -2.07 -1.99 9.50
N TYR A 175 -1.84 -1.47 8.29
CA TYR A 175 -2.27 -2.09 7.04
C TYR A 175 -1.53 -3.38 6.68
N ARG A 176 -0.47 -3.74 7.42
CA ARG A 176 0.30 -4.96 7.16
C ARG A 176 -0.46 -6.23 7.53
N THR A 177 -1.40 -6.14 8.46
CA THR A 177 -2.16 -7.28 9.01
C THR A 177 -3.60 -7.34 8.53
N LEU A 178 -3.98 -6.47 7.60
CA LEU A 178 -5.32 -6.44 6.97
C LEU A 178 -5.44 -7.44 5.82
#